data_AF-A0A9E5QQH7-F1
#
_entry.id   AF-A0A9E5QQH7-F1
#
_cell.length_a   1.000
_cell.length_b   1.000
_cell.length_c   1.000
_cell.angle_alpha   90.00
_cell.angle_beta   90.00
_cell.angle_gamma   90.00
#
_symmetry.space_group_name_H-M   'P 1'
#
loop_
_entity.id
_entity.type
_entity.pdbx_description
1 polymer ?
#
loop_
_entity_poly.entity_id
_entity_poly.type
_entity_poly.pdbx_seq_one_letter_code
_entity_poly.pdbx_strand_id
1 'polypeptide(L)' 'MPEMNGWEFLGAYQQFHLDCRLYLLTSSIAQEDMKRAKSFPEVIDFLVKPLDQHKIKRIFT' A
#
# COMPACT_ATOMS: atom_id res chain seq x y z
N MET A 1 -11.60 -4.32 6.23
CA MET A 1 -11.10 -4.85 7.51
C MET A 1 -11.90 -4.14 8.60
N PRO A 2 -12.75 -4.85 9.35
CA PRO A 2 -13.66 -4.22 10.31
C PRO A 2 -12.96 -3.75 11.60
N GLU A 3 -11.80 -4.30 11.94
CA GLU A 3 -11.09 -4.00 13.19
C GLU A 3 -9.94 -2.99 13.04
N MET A 4 -9.28 -2.96 11.88
CA MET A 4 -8.13 -2.09 11.62
C MET A 4 -8.14 -1.64 10.16
N ASN A 5 -7.98 -0.34 9.91
CA ASN A 5 -7.90 0.20 8.56
C ASN A 5 -6.48 0.08 7.99
N GLY A 6 -6.32 0.35 6.68
CA GLY A 6 -5.02 0.21 6.01
C GLY A 6 -3.92 1.11 6.58
N TRP A 7 -4.26 2.27 7.13
CA TRP A 7 -3.29 3.20 7.71
C TRP A 7 -2.84 2.77 9.11
N GLU A 8 -3.78 2.28 9.92
CA GLU A 8 -3.48 1.68 11.23
C GLU A 8 -2.59 0.44 11.07
N PHE A 9 -2.86 -0.38 10.04
CA PHE A 9 -1.98 -1.50 9.69
C PHE A 9 -0.56 -1.04 9.38
N LEU A 10 -0.39 0.03 8.59
CA LEU A 10 0.94 0.56 8.25
C LEU A 10 1.68 1.06 9.51
N GLY A 11 0.99 1.73 10.42
CA GLY A 11 1.59 2.15 11.70
C GLY A 11 2.02 0.98 12.58
N ALA A 12 1.21 -0.09 12.65
CA ALA A 12 1.59 -1.30 13.37
C ALA A 12 2.73 -2.06 12.67
N TYR A 13 2.71 -2.12 11.34
CA TYR A 13 3.70 -2.82 10.51
C TYR A 13 5.13 -2.33 10.77
N GLN A 14 5.31 -1.03 10.98
CA GLN A 14 6.62 -0.42 11.25
C GLN A 14 7.33 -1.01 12.48
N GLN A 15 6.60 -1.61 13.42
CA GLN A 15 7.17 -2.20 14.63
C GLN A 15 7.82 -3.57 14.39
N PHE A 16 7.49 -4.24 13.28
CA PHE A 16 7.95 -5.61 13.02
C PHE A 16 9.27 -5.68 12.24
N HIS A 17 9.75 -4.57 11.68
CA HIS A 17 11.00 -4.48 10.90
C HIS A 17 11.17 -5.63 9.87
N LEU A 18 10.07 -5.98 9.18
CA LEU A 18 10.06 -7.06 8.21
C LEU A 18 10.69 -6.61 6.90
N ASP A 19 11.57 -7.45 6.35
CA ASP A 19 12.09 -7.30 5.00
C ASP A 19 11.09 -7.92 3.99
N CYS A 20 10.04 -7.17 3.67
CA CYS A 20 9.08 -7.58 2.65
C CYS A 20 8.63 -6.40 1.79
N ARG A 21 8.22 -6.71 0.55
CA ARG A 21 7.73 -5.71 -0.40
C ARG A 21 6.27 -5.39 -0.13
N LEU A 22 6.00 -4.17 0.33
CA LEU A 22 4.65 -3.73 0.69
C LEU A 22 4.06 -2.82 -0.40
N TYR A 23 2.85 -3.17 -0.86
CA TYR A 23 2.09 -2.41 -1.85
C TYR A 23 0.70 -2.11 -1.29
N LEU A 24 0.24 -0.86 -1.41
CA LEU A 24 -1.09 -0.48 -0.93
C LEU A 24 -2.10 -0.54 -2.08
N LEU A 25 -3.13 -1.40 -1.98
CA LEU A 25 -4.19 -1.51 -2.99
C LEU A 25 -5.48 -0.84 -2.50
N THR A 26 -5.94 0.20 -3.20
CA THR A 26 -7.10 1.00 -2.80
C THR A 26 -8.08 1.28 -3.96
N SER A 27 -9.32 1.62 -3.62
CA SER A 27 -10.28 2.21 -4.58
C SER A 27 -10.19 3.74 -4.64
N SER A 28 -9.43 4.37 -3.74
CA SER A 28 -9.29 5.83 -3.70
C SER A 28 -8.36 6.33 -4.79
N ILE A 29 -8.74 7.44 -5.41
CA ILE A 29 -7.94 8.22 -6.37
C ILE A 29 -7.57 9.59 -5.81
N ALA A 30 -7.82 9.83 -4.52
CA ALA A 30 -7.51 11.09 -3.88
C ALA A 30 -5.98 11.29 -3.79
N GLN A 31 -5.50 12.46 -4.21
CA GLN A 31 -4.08 12.79 -4.10
C GLN A 31 -3.58 12.77 -2.65
N GLU A 32 -4.46 13.08 -1.69
CA GLU A 32 -4.15 13.07 -0.27
C GLU A 32 -3.78 11.67 0.23
N ASP A 33 -4.52 10.65 -0.19
CA ASP A 33 -4.21 9.26 0.13
C ASP A 33 -2.89 8.82 -0.51
N MET A 34 -2.61 9.26 -1.73
CA MET A 34 -1.35 8.96 -2.40
C MET A 34 -0.16 9.65 -1.71
N LYS A 35 -0.33 10.89 -1.24
CA LYS A 35 0.69 11.59 -0.42
C LYS A 35 0.89 10.91 0.92
N ARG A 36 -0.19 10.47 1.57
CA ARG A 36 -0.13 9.74 2.83
C ARG A 36 0.54 8.38 2.68
N ALA A 37 0.30 7.64 1.60
CA ALA A 37 1.01 6.39 1.34
C ALA A 37 2.51 6.61 1.17
N LYS A 38 2.91 7.67 0.46
CA LYS A 38 4.32 8.04 0.27
C LYS A 38 5.04 8.46 1.55
N SER A 39 4.34 8.77 2.64
CA SER A 39 4.98 9.04 3.92
C SER A 39 5.40 7.77 4.67
N PHE A 40 4.96 6.59 4.23
CA PHE A 40 5.39 5.30 4.77
C PHE A 40 6.52 4.74 3.89
N PRO A 41 7.78 4.79 4.33
CA PRO A 41 8.92 4.36 3.52
C PRO A 41 8.89 2.86 3.16
N GLU A 42 8.13 2.07 3.91
CA GLU A 42 7.94 0.64 3.65
C GLU A 42 7.02 0.39 2.44
N VAL A 43 6.18 1.36 2.08
CA VAL A 43 5.25 1.24 0.96
C VAL A 43 5.97 1.57 -0.36
N ILE A 44 6.12 0.56 -1.20
CA ILE A 44 6.80 0.67 -2.49
C ILE A 44 5.93 1.42 -3.51
N ASP A 45 4.64 1.09 -3.59
CA ASP A 45 3.73 1.73 -4.53
C ASP A 45 2.27 1.74 -4.04
N PHE A 46 1.52 2.69 -4.58
CA PHE A 46 0.10 2.90 -4.33
C PHE A 46 -0.71 2.47 -5.56
N LEU A 47 -1.33 1.31 -5.47
CA LEU A 47 -2.06 0.67 -6.55
C LEU A 47 -3.55 1.02 -6.47
N VAL A 48 -4.07 1.58 -7.57
CA VAL A 48 -5.50 1.88 -7.72
C VAL A 48 -6.20 0.68 -8.36
N LYS A 49 -7.32 0.27 -7.77
CA LYS A 49 -8.20 -0.79 -8.29
C LYS A 49 -8.87 -0.39 -9.63
N PRO A 50 -9.29 -1.35 -10.45
CA PRO A 50 -9.08 -2.79 -10.29
C PRO A 50 -7.60 -3.16 -10.48
N LEU A 51 -7.18 -4.21 -9.78
CA LEU A 51 -5.89 -4.82 -10.02
C LEU A 51 -6.01 -5.72 -11.25
N ASP A 52 -5.22 -5.44 -12.29
CA ASP A 52 -5.21 -6.21 -13.53
C ASP A 52 -3.87 -6.92 -13.72
N GLN A 53 -3.81 -7.81 -14.71
CA GLN A 53 -2.60 -8.60 -15.00
C GLN A 53 -1.39 -7.72 -15.36
N HIS A 54 -1.60 -6.56 -15.98
CA HIS A 54 -0.50 -5.66 -16.34
C HIS A 54 0.11 -5.03 -15.08
N LYS A 55 -0.73 -4.57 -14.14
CA LYS A 55 -0.28 -4.04 -12.84
C LYS A 55 0.45 -5.10 -12.03
N ILE A 56 -0.06 -6.34 -12.00
CA ILE A 56 0.61 -7.44 -11.29
C ILE A 56 1.97 -7.75 -11.91
N LYS A 57 2.08 -7.84 -13.25
CA LYS A 57 3.37 -8.10 -13.91
C LYS A 57 4.42 -7.06 -13.53
N ARG A 58 4.05 -5.77 -13.44
CA ARG A 58 4.93 -4.69 -12.99
C ARG A 58 5.42 -4.83 -11.55
N ILE A 59 4.73 -5.60 -10.70
CA ILE A 59 5.19 -5.88 -9.34
C ILE A 59 6.31 -6.93 -9.34
N PHE A 60 6.33 -7.87 -10.28
CA PHE A 60 7.31 -8.98 -10.30
C PHE A 60 8.44 -8.82 -11.31
N THR A 61 8.48 -7.69 -12.03
CA THR A 61 9.54 -7.33 -12.97
C THR A 61 10.46 -6.31 -12.32
#